data_AF-A0A651EA90-F1
#
_entry.id   AF-A0A651EA90-F1
#
_cell.length_a   1.000
_cell.length_b   1.000
_cell.length_c   1.000
_cell.angle_alpha   90.00
_cell.angle_beta   90.00
_cell.angle_gamma   90.00
#
_symmetry.space_group_name_H-M   'P 1'
#
loop_
_entity.id
_entity.type
_entity.pdbx_description
1 polymer ?
#
loop_
_entity_poly.entity_id
_entity_poly.type
_entity_poly.pdbx_seq_one_letter_code
_entity_poly.pdbx_strand_id
1 'polypeptide(L)'
;MPGRTVNEYVIGSSMRPEDHELEELRHTLAEREKELDALYRLATLFSRTVGDVRSVIRDTASILRTSMEHPDLVEVVITTDKHTETCSGHEVSGTSETSDEHVAERTYSIARRIRVAVRSSTHIDDREKHLITSTTELLAHLLQRKELDQVLVESTKTLQRQATELESKNVALREVLSQIEHEKKSILQDARAHVDTYIRPYLHEVAERTENDSIVRSRVQQLEASLDSLLNQDNRRLVEIAHRLSPREVEISGLIRNGLTTKEISSFLNISETTVERHRNTIRRKLNLNNSNINLTSYLRSAQ
;
A
#
# COMPACT_ATOMS: atom_id res chain seq x y z
N MET A 1 18.05 -78.31 71.33
CA MET A 1 19.22 -77.61 71.88
C MET A 1 20.44 -78.49 71.71
N PRO A 2 21.63 -77.98 71.35
CA PRO A 2 21.98 -76.79 70.55
C PRO A 2 22.87 -77.25 69.35
N GLY A 3 23.32 -76.48 68.36
CA GLY A 3 23.45 -75.05 68.12
C GLY A 3 24.73 -74.83 67.31
N ARG A 4 24.67 -73.98 66.28
CA ARG A 4 25.76 -73.14 65.70
C ARG A 4 25.20 -72.44 64.46
N THR A 5 24.54 -71.29 64.64
CA THR A 5 25.10 -69.93 64.47
C THR A 5 25.43 -69.60 63.02
N VAL A 6 24.42 -68.99 62.39
CA VAL A 6 24.47 -67.82 61.50
C VAL A 6 25.84 -67.12 61.46
N ASN A 7 26.40 -66.99 60.27
CA ASN A 7 27.08 -65.77 59.86
C ASN A 7 27.10 -65.69 58.32
N GLU A 8 25.95 -65.34 57.73
CA GLU A 8 25.92 -64.71 56.41
C GLU A 8 26.54 -63.33 56.57
N TYR A 9 27.85 -63.24 56.33
CA TYR A 9 28.49 -61.96 56.09
C TYR A 9 28.02 -61.48 54.70
N VAL A 10 26.91 -60.75 54.69
CA VAL A 10 26.60 -59.81 53.62
C VAL A 10 27.70 -58.74 53.68
N ILE A 11 28.82 -59.00 53.01
CA ILE A 11 29.75 -57.94 52.65
C ILE A 11 29.05 -57.20 51.53
N GLY A 12 28.42 -56.09 51.88
CA GLY A 12 28.02 -55.07 50.93
C GLY A 12 29.18 -54.84 49.98
N SER A 13 28.94 -55.07 48.69
CA SER A 13 29.78 -54.62 47.60
C SER A 13 29.85 -53.10 47.68
N SER A 14 30.75 -52.60 48.51
CA SER A 14 31.13 -51.20 48.55
C SER A 14 31.81 -50.92 47.21
N MET A 15 31.07 -50.29 46.29
CA MET A 15 31.57 -49.79 45.02
C MET A 15 32.88 -49.03 45.26
N ARG A 16 33.86 -49.19 44.37
CA ARG A 16 35.10 -48.43 44.48
C ARG A 16 34.78 -46.96 44.19
N PRO A 17 35.50 -46.00 44.78
CA PRO A 17 35.31 -44.58 44.47
C PRO A 17 35.43 -44.29 42.96
N GLU A 18 36.30 -45.03 42.25
CA GLU A 18 36.43 -44.99 40.78
C GLU A 18 35.15 -45.44 40.04
N ASP A 19 34.37 -46.36 40.61
CA ASP A 19 33.12 -46.84 40.01
C ASP A 19 32.00 -45.79 40.17
N HIS A 20 31.99 -45.06 41.29
CA HIS A 20 31.05 -43.96 41.53
C HIS A 20 31.30 -42.76 40.59
N GLU A 21 32.57 -42.36 40.40
CA GLU A 21 32.93 -41.29 39.45
C GLU A 21 32.56 -41.65 38.01
N LEU A 22 32.74 -42.92 37.62
CA LEU A 22 32.38 -43.39 36.29
C LEU A 22 30.85 -43.39 36.05
N GLU A 23 30.06 -43.72 37.08
CA GLU A 23 28.61 -43.73 37.00
C GLU A 23 28.03 -42.31 36.95
N GLU A 24 28.58 -41.37 37.73
CA GLU A 24 28.22 -39.94 37.68
C GLU A 24 28.55 -39.31 36.32
N LEU A 25 29.71 -39.66 35.74
CA LEU A 25 30.09 -39.19 34.40
C LEU A 25 29.18 -39.75 33.32
N ARG A 26 28.81 -41.04 33.39
CA ARG A 26 27.86 -41.67 32.46
C ARG A 26 26.49 -41.04 32.55
N HIS A 27 26.01 -40.75 33.76
CA HIS A 27 24.75 -40.04 33.97
C HIS A 27 24.78 -38.67 33.31
N THR A 28 25.82 -37.87 33.61
CA THR A 28 25.99 -36.53 33.03
C THR A 28 26.04 -36.54 31.50
N LEU A 29 26.72 -37.53 30.89
CA LEU A 29 26.78 -37.67 29.43
C LEU A 29 25.43 -38.05 28.81
N ALA A 30 24.72 -38.99 29.41
CA ALA A 30 23.38 -39.38 28.94
C ALA A 30 22.41 -38.19 28.99
N GLU A 31 22.50 -37.40 30.06
CA GLU A 31 21.73 -36.18 30.25
C GLU A 31 22.07 -35.11 29.19
N ARG A 32 23.35 -34.93 28.85
CA ARG A 32 23.76 -34.05 27.74
C ARG A 32 23.31 -34.55 26.35
N GLU A 33 23.31 -35.86 26.13
CA GLU A 33 22.82 -36.45 24.89
C GLU A 33 21.33 -36.19 24.68
N LYS A 34 20.52 -36.33 25.75
CA LYS A 34 19.09 -35.97 25.73
C LYS A 34 18.86 -34.52 25.30
N GLU A 35 19.65 -33.59 25.82
CA GLU A 35 19.53 -32.16 25.44
C GLU A 35 19.87 -31.89 23.99
N LEU A 36 20.94 -32.50 23.51
CA LEU A 36 21.35 -32.34 22.11
C LEU A 36 20.28 -32.91 21.19
N ASP A 37 19.69 -34.06 21.51
CA ASP A 37 18.56 -34.63 20.77
C ASP A 37 17.34 -33.69 20.84
N ALA A 38 17.04 -33.11 22.00
CA ALA A 38 15.99 -32.10 22.16
C ALA A 38 16.19 -30.91 21.21
N LEU A 39 17.39 -30.31 21.25
CA LEU A 39 17.74 -29.16 20.41
C LEU A 39 17.68 -29.50 18.92
N TYR A 40 18.14 -30.68 18.52
CA TYR A 40 18.04 -31.15 17.13
C TYR A 40 16.59 -31.34 16.68
N ARG A 41 15.76 -31.95 17.52
CA ARG A 41 14.33 -32.15 17.23
C ARG A 41 13.60 -30.83 17.13
N LEU A 42 13.87 -29.89 18.03
CA LEU A 42 13.31 -28.54 17.99
C LEU A 42 13.76 -27.78 16.76
N ALA A 43 15.05 -27.79 16.43
CA ALA A 43 15.56 -27.17 15.21
C ALA A 43 14.92 -27.76 13.94
N THR A 44 14.70 -29.07 13.91
CA THR A 44 14.04 -29.77 12.80
C THR A 44 12.55 -29.41 12.72
N LEU A 45 11.86 -29.38 13.85
CA LEU A 45 10.45 -28.96 13.96
C LEU A 45 10.27 -27.52 13.49
N PHE A 46 11.17 -26.65 13.90
CA PHE A 46 11.12 -25.21 13.63
C PHE A 46 11.53 -24.84 12.21
N SER A 47 12.34 -25.68 11.55
CA SER A 47 12.71 -25.53 10.14
C SER A 47 11.68 -26.10 9.16
N ARG A 48 10.90 -27.11 9.58
CA ARG A 48 9.80 -27.68 8.76
C ARG A 48 8.55 -26.80 8.82
N THR A 49 8.57 -25.65 8.16
CA THR A 49 7.47 -24.69 8.19
C THR A 49 6.43 -24.93 7.08
N VAL A 50 5.53 -25.92 7.26
CA VAL A 50 4.17 -25.93 6.68
C VAL A 50 3.17 -26.58 7.67
N GLY A 51 3.32 -26.33 8.98
CA GLY A 51 2.43 -26.85 10.02
C GLY A 51 1.53 -25.79 10.65
N ASP A 52 0.42 -26.22 11.25
CA ASP A 52 -0.40 -25.41 12.17
C ASP A 52 0.44 -24.97 13.39
N VAL A 53 0.22 -23.77 13.93
CA VAL A 53 0.92 -23.31 15.15
C VAL A 53 0.70 -24.30 16.29
N ARG A 54 -0.50 -24.88 16.37
CA ARG A 54 -0.87 -25.82 17.42
C ARG A 54 -0.03 -27.10 17.39
N SER A 55 0.27 -27.64 16.21
CA SER A 55 1.11 -28.84 16.13
C SER A 55 2.53 -28.54 16.61
N VAL A 56 3.10 -27.39 16.23
CA VAL A 56 4.43 -26.97 16.69
C VAL A 56 4.47 -26.81 18.20
N ILE A 57 3.46 -26.18 18.81
CA ILE A 57 3.38 -26.02 20.26
C ILE A 57 3.30 -27.39 20.96
N ARG A 58 2.42 -28.29 20.47
CA ARG A 58 2.29 -29.65 21.01
C ARG A 58 3.59 -30.44 20.92
N ASP A 59 4.19 -30.47 19.74
CA ASP A 59 5.41 -31.24 19.51
C ASP A 59 6.55 -30.66 20.36
N THR A 60 6.60 -29.34 20.54
CA THR A 60 7.58 -28.70 21.44
C THR A 60 7.35 -29.09 22.91
N ALA A 61 6.10 -29.10 23.39
CA ALA A 61 5.79 -29.54 24.75
C ALA A 61 6.17 -31.02 24.96
N SER A 62 5.93 -31.87 23.96
CA SER A 62 6.34 -33.27 24.00
C SER A 62 7.86 -33.42 24.03
N ILE A 63 8.60 -32.68 23.18
CA ILE A 63 10.06 -32.75 23.13
C ILE A 63 10.66 -32.28 24.46
N LEU A 64 10.18 -31.15 25.00
CA LEU A 64 10.62 -30.64 26.30
C LEU A 64 10.43 -31.69 27.39
N ARG A 65 9.23 -32.27 27.52
CA ARG A 65 8.95 -33.30 28.54
C ARG A 65 9.90 -34.49 28.42
N THR A 66 10.13 -35.02 27.22
CA THR A 66 11.00 -36.20 27.03
C THR A 66 12.48 -35.92 27.28
N SER A 67 12.86 -34.65 27.33
CA SER A 67 14.26 -34.22 27.50
C SER A 67 14.62 -33.88 28.94
N MET A 68 13.63 -33.87 29.85
CA MET A 68 13.87 -33.71 31.29
C MET A 68 14.45 -34.99 31.89
N GLU A 69 15.09 -34.86 33.05
CA GLU A 69 15.71 -35.99 33.77
C GLU A 69 14.68 -37.10 34.07
N HIS A 70 13.47 -36.70 34.49
CA HIS A 70 12.35 -37.60 34.82
C HIS A 70 11.05 -37.25 34.07
N PRO A 71 10.88 -37.70 32.82
CA PRO A 71 9.72 -37.33 31.98
C PRO A 71 8.34 -37.69 32.53
N ASP A 72 8.23 -38.74 33.34
CA ASP A 72 6.95 -39.22 33.90
C ASP A 72 6.44 -38.38 35.08
N LEU A 73 7.34 -37.59 35.71
CA LEU A 73 7.07 -36.72 36.85
C LEU A 73 6.96 -35.24 36.46
N VAL A 74 7.02 -34.93 35.15
CA VAL A 74 7.02 -33.57 34.64
C VAL A 74 5.71 -33.23 33.91
N GLU A 75 5.21 -32.02 34.16
CA GLU A 75 4.18 -31.37 33.38
C GLU A 75 4.74 -30.13 32.67
N VAL A 76 4.59 -30.08 31.35
CA VAL A 76 4.93 -28.93 30.52
C VAL A 76 3.65 -28.24 30.08
N VAL A 77 3.53 -26.94 30.37
CA VAL A 77 2.41 -26.10 29.96
C VAL A 77 2.93 -24.97 29.08
N ILE A 78 2.49 -24.91 27.83
CA ILE A 78 2.79 -23.82 26.91
C ILE A 78 1.52 -23.02 26.68
N THR A 79 1.54 -21.76 27.10
CA THR A 79 0.43 -20.83 26.97
C THR A 79 0.77 -19.72 25.99
N THR A 80 -0.12 -19.51 25.03
CA THR A 80 -0.14 -18.37 24.11
C THR A 80 -1.49 -17.66 24.25
N ASP A 81 -1.65 -16.47 23.67
CA ASP A 81 -2.90 -15.70 23.78
C ASP A 81 -4.13 -16.44 23.20
N LYS A 82 -3.92 -17.41 22.29
CA LYS A 82 -4.99 -18.12 21.60
C LYS A 82 -5.13 -19.59 21.99
N HIS A 83 -4.11 -20.15 22.63
CA HIS A 83 -3.99 -21.59 22.83
C HIS A 83 -3.14 -21.91 24.04
N THR A 84 -3.60 -22.88 24.82
CA THR A 84 -2.83 -23.49 25.92
C THR A 84 -2.70 -24.96 25.60
N GLU A 85 -1.46 -25.47 25.58
CA GLU A 85 -1.17 -26.89 25.45
C GLU A 85 -0.53 -27.38 26.73
N THR A 86 -1.04 -28.48 27.27
CA THR A 86 -0.49 -29.17 28.44
C THR A 86 -0.03 -30.56 28.04
N CYS A 87 1.18 -30.92 28.43
CA CYS A 87 1.77 -32.23 28.21
C CYS A 87 2.30 -32.77 29.56
N SER A 88 1.59 -33.72 30.14
CA SER A 88 1.94 -34.32 31.44
C SER A 88 2.51 -35.73 31.28
N GLY A 89 3.37 -36.13 32.22
CA GLY A 89 3.78 -37.52 32.42
C GLY A 89 2.69 -38.35 33.10
N HIS A 90 2.81 -39.67 33.04
CA HIS A 90 1.77 -40.59 33.53
C HIS A 90 1.58 -40.51 35.05
N GLU A 91 2.62 -40.16 35.80
CA GLU A 91 2.62 -40.18 37.27
C GLU A 91 2.23 -38.82 37.90
N VAL A 92 2.06 -37.77 37.10
CA VAL A 92 1.67 -36.42 37.56
C VAL A 92 0.18 -36.32 37.95
N SER A 93 -0.66 -37.23 37.45
CA SER A 93 -2.13 -37.14 37.62
C SER A 93 -2.66 -37.61 38.98
N GLY A 94 -1.80 -38.14 39.86
CA GLY A 94 -2.17 -38.61 41.19
C GLY A 94 -1.55 -37.74 42.28
N THR A 95 -2.30 -36.76 42.79
CA THR A 95 -2.08 -36.09 44.09
C THR A 95 -0.61 -35.94 44.51
N SER A 96 0.12 -34.96 43.98
CA SER A 96 1.44 -34.59 44.53
C SER A 96 1.66 -33.08 44.47
N GLU A 97 2.09 -32.53 45.59
CA GLU A 97 2.55 -31.15 45.74
C GLU A 97 3.67 -30.89 44.72
N THR A 98 3.51 -29.86 43.88
CA THR A 98 4.56 -29.39 42.97
C THR A 98 5.79 -29.01 43.79
N SER A 99 6.89 -29.73 43.62
CA SER A 99 8.11 -29.50 44.40
C SER A 99 8.99 -28.41 43.77
N ASP A 100 8.98 -28.29 42.45
CA ASP A 100 9.71 -27.23 41.73
C ASP A 100 8.96 -26.79 40.45
N GLU A 101 9.02 -25.50 40.11
CA GLU A 101 8.40 -24.92 38.92
C GLU A 101 9.34 -23.89 38.29
N HIS A 102 9.63 -24.06 36.99
CA HIS A 102 10.33 -23.06 36.20
C HIS A 102 9.42 -22.49 35.12
N VAL A 103 9.41 -21.16 35.02
CA VAL A 103 8.60 -20.42 34.05
C VAL A 103 9.48 -19.49 33.25
N ALA A 104 9.46 -19.67 31.93
CA ALA A 104 10.03 -18.73 30.98
C ALA A 104 8.92 -18.02 30.20
N GLU A 105 9.10 -16.71 30.01
CA GLU A 105 8.12 -15.88 29.30
C GLU A 105 8.80 -14.92 28.32
N ARG A 106 8.23 -14.79 27.12
CA ARG A 106 8.70 -13.91 26.06
C ARG A 106 7.55 -13.24 25.32
N THR A 107 7.76 -11.98 24.95
CA THR A 107 6.85 -11.22 24.08
C THR A 107 7.29 -11.41 22.64
N TYR A 108 6.37 -11.74 21.72
CA TYR A 108 6.70 -11.97 20.31
C TYR A 108 6.00 -10.99 19.33
N SER A 109 4.93 -10.31 19.76
CA SER A 109 4.35 -9.18 19.02
C SER A 109 3.69 -8.19 19.98
N ILE A 110 3.12 -7.09 19.44
CA ILE A 110 2.50 -6.05 20.27
C ILE A 110 1.39 -6.69 21.11
N ALA A 111 1.58 -6.67 22.44
CA ALA A 111 0.68 -7.23 23.44
C ALA A 111 0.46 -8.76 23.37
N ARG A 112 1.36 -9.52 22.72
CA ARG A 112 1.29 -10.99 22.67
C ARG A 112 2.47 -11.66 23.32
N ARG A 113 2.19 -12.64 24.17
CA ARG A 113 3.18 -13.31 25.00
C ARG A 113 3.06 -14.83 24.87
N ILE A 114 4.21 -15.49 24.98
CA ILE A 114 4.29 -16.93 25.16
C ILE A 114 4.90 -17.21 26.53
N ARG A 115 4.28 -18.14 27.25
CA ARG A 115 4.73 -18.63 28.54
C ARG A 115 4.94 -20.13 28.44
N VAL A 116 6.12 -20.61 28.81
CA VAL A 116 6.43 -22.03 28.95
C VAL A 116 6.69 -22.27 30.43
N ALA A 117 5.86 -23.09 31.05
CA ALA A 117 6.01 -23.52 32.43
C ALA A 117 6.31 -25.02 32.47
N VAL A 118 7.31 -25.40 33.24
CA VAL A 118 7.64 -26.80 33.52
C VAL A 118 7.53 -27.00 35.02
N ARG A 119 6.70 -27.97 35.40
CA ARG A 119 6.44 -28.36 36.79
C ARG A 119 6.97 -29.76 36.99
N SER A 120 7.73 -29.96 38.04
CA SER A 120 8.28 -31.27 38.38
C SER A 120 8.01 -31.61 39.84
N SER A 121 7.86 -32.91 40.09
CA SER A 121 7.93 -33.46 41.45
C SER A 121 9.38 -33.55 41.96
N THR A 122 10.38 -33.34 41.09
CA THR A 122 11.81 -33.30 41.42
C THR A 122 12.39 -31.89 41.20
N HIS A 123 13.63 -31.67 41.65
CA HIS A 123 14.33 -30.41 41.41
C HIS A 123 14.59 -30.20 39.92
N ILE A 124 14.42 -28.96 39.44
CA ILE A 124 14.79 -28.56 38.08
C ILE A 124 16.18 -27.91 38.12
N ASP A 125 17.14 -28.55 37.46
CA ASP A 125 18.52 -28.09 37.44
C ASP A 125 18.70 -26.84 36.54
N ASP A 126 19.87 -26.19 36.59
CA ASP A 126 20.12 -24.98 35.80
C ASP A 126 20.17 -25.23 34.28
N ARG A 127 20.42 -26.48 33.91
CA ARG A 127 20.61 -26.95 32.55
C ARG A 127 19.24 -27.11 31.87
N GLU A 128 18.28 -27.72 32.55
CA GLU A 128 16.86 -27.77 32.20
C GLU A 128 16.24 -26.37 32.15
N LYS A 129 16.54 -25.49 33.13
CA LYS A 129 16.11 -24.08 33.07
C LYS A 129 16.62 -23.38 31.82
N HIS A 130 17.87 -23.63 31.44
CA HIS A 130 18.46 -23.06 30.23
C HIS A 130 17.74 -23.58 28.98
N LEU A 131 17.49 -24.90 28.88
CA LEU A 131 16.72 -25.48 27.79
C LEU A 131 15.32 -24.86 27.69
N ILE A 132 14.59 -24.71 28.80
CA ILE A 132 13.26 -24.09 28.84
C ILE A 132 13.31 -22.62 28.38
N THR A 133 14.33 -21.87 28.82
CA THR A 133 14.48 -20.47 28.42
C THR A 133 14.78 -20.35 26.93
N SER A 134 15.73 -21.12 26.40
CA SER A 134 16.09 -21.11 24.98
C SER A 134 14.96 -21.58 24.08
N THR A 135 14.22 -22.62 24.48
CA THR A 135 13.04 -23.08 23.73
C THR A 135 11.94 -22.03 23.67
N THR A 136 11.71 -21.32 24.77
CA THR A 136 10.75 -20.21 24.83
C THR A 136 11.14 -19.07 23.88
N GLU A 137 12.42 -18.74 23.82
CA GLU A 137 12.95 -17.73 22.89
C GLU A 137 12.78 -18.15 21.43
N LEU A 138 13.14 -19.40 21.10
CA LEU A 138 12.98 -19.92 19.74
C LEU A 138 11.51 -19.97 19.32
N LEU A 139 10.61 -20.42 20.20
CA LEU A 139 9.17 -20.41 19.94
C LEU A 139 8.64 -18.99 19.71
N ALA A 140 9.07 -18.02 20.52
CA ALA A 140 8.70 -16.62 20.34
C ALA A 140 9.11 -16.11 18.95
N HIS A 141 10.35 -16.38 18.52
CA HIS A 141 10.84 -15.98 17.20
C HIS A 141 10.04 -16.62 16.05
N LEU A 142 9.65 -17.89 16.17
CA LEU A 142 8.83 -18.56 15.16
C LEU A 142 7.42 -18.01 15.07
N LEU A 143 6.78 -17.76 16.22
CA LEU A 143 5.44 -17.18 16.26
C LEU A 143 5.44 -15.78 15.65
N GLN A 144 6.45 -14.96 15.97
CA GLN A 144 6.64 -13.64 15.37
C GLN A 144 6.80 -13.75 13.85
N ARG A 145 7.70 -14.61 13.38
CA ARG A 145 7.93 -14.80 11.95
C ARG A 145 6.65 -15.22 11.22
N LYS A 146 5.90 -16.16 11.79
CA LYS A 146 4.65 -16.64 11.17
C LYS A 146 3.57 -15.56 11.11
N GLU A 147 3.47 -14.70 12.11
CA GLU A 147 2.56 -13.55 12.08
C GLU A 147 2.97 -12.53 11.01
N LEU A 148 4.27 -12.24 10.89
CA LEU A 148 4.78 -11.36 9.84
C LEU A 148 4.53 -11.94 8.44
N ASP A 149 4.77 -13.24 8.25
CA ASP A 149 4.51 -13.91 6.97
C ASP A 149 3.02 -13.88 6.61
N GLN A 150 2.12 -14.08 7.58
CA GLN A 150 0.67 -13.96 7.36
C GLN A 150 0.26 -12.55 6.95
N VAL A 151 0.71 -11.53 7.68
CA VAL A 151 0.43 -10.13 7.36
C VAL A 151 0.96 -9.76 5.97
N LEU A 152 2.14 -10.26 5.61
CA LEU A 152 2.73 -10.03 4.30
C LEU A 152 1.90 -10.68 3.19
N VAL A 153 1.45 -11.93 3.37
CA VAL A 153 0.59 -12.61 2.39
C VAL A 153 -0.77 -11.90 2.23
N GLU A 154 -1.40 -11.46 3.32
CA GLU A 154 -2.67 -10.74 3.25
C GLU A 154 -2.53 -9.35 2.61
N SER A 155 -1.47 -8.62 2.98
CA SER A 155 -1.17 -7.30 2.43
C SER A 155 -0.86 -7.38 0.93
N THR A 156 -0.01 -8.31 0.51
CA THR A 156 0.33 -8.52 -0.90
C THR A 156 -0.89 -8.88 -1.74
N LYS A 157 -1.77 -9.77 -1.24
CA LYS A 157 -3.04 -10.10 -1.89
C LYS A 157 -3.95 -8.89 -2.02
N THR A 158 -4.02 -8.06 -0.98
CA THR A 158 -4.85 -6.85 -0.97
C THR A 158 -4.32 -5.81 -1.97
N LEU A 159 -3.02 -5.55 -1.98
CA LEU A 159 -2.35 -4.65 -2.91
C LEU A 159 -2.52 -5.10 -4.35
N GLN A 160 -2.38 -6.40 -4.62
CA GLN A 160 -2.57 -6.96 -5.96
C GLN A 160 -4.01 -6.73 -6.46
N ARG A 161 -5.02 -6.94 -5.60
CA ARG A 161 -6.41 -6.63 -5.95
C ARG A 161 -6.60 -5.14 -6.26
N GLN A 162 -6.07 -4.25 -5.41
CA GLN A 162 -6.16 -2.80 -5.64
C GLN A 162 -5.47 -2.37 -6.93
N ALA A 163 -4.32 -2.94 -7.25
CA ALA A 163 -3.60 -2.67 -8.49
C ALA A 163 -4.45 -3.06 -9.71
N THR A 164 -5.06 -4.26 -9.71
CA THR A 164 -5.93 -4.70 -10.82
C THR A 164 -7.18 -3.82 -10.98
N GLU A 165 -7.77 -3.35 -9.88
CA GLU A 165 -8.93 -2.47 -9.90
C GLU A 165 -8.58 -1.08 -10.46
N LEU A 166 -7.44 -0.52 -10.04
CA LEU A 166 -6.92 0.74 -10.57
C LEU A 166 -6.59 0.64 -12.05
N GLU A 167 -5.99 -0.47 -12.49
CA GLU A 167 -5.70 -0.71 -13.89
C GLU A 167 -6.97 -0.75 -14.74
N SER A 168 -8.00 -1.47 -14.28
CA SER A 168 -9.31 -1.50 -14.94
C SER A 168 -9.97 -0.11 -15.01
N LYS A 169 -9.93 0.66 -13.91
CA LYS A 169 -10.42 2.06 -13.90
C LYS A 169 -9.67 2.94 -14.88
N ASN A 170 -8.34 2.81 -14.97
CA ASN A 170 -7.52 3.56 -15.92
C ASN A 170 -7.78 3.18 -17.38
N VAL A 171 -8.11 1.91 -17.66
CA VAL A 171 -8.56 1.48 -19.00
C VAL A 171 -9.90 2.12 -19.32
N ALA A 172 -10.89 2.03 -18.43
CA ALA A 172 -12.20 2.62 -18.64
C ALA A 172 -12.14 4.15 -18.83
N LEU A 173 -11.32 4.85 -18.05
CA LEU A 173 -11.10 6.29 -18.20
C LEU A 173 -10.47 6.64 -19.54
N ARG A 174 -9.47 5.88 -20.01
CA ARG A 174 -8.86 6.10 -21.32
C ARG A 174 -9.87 5.91 -22.45
N GLU A 175 -10.73 4.91 -22.34
CA GLU A 175 -11.81 4.67 -23.31
C GLU A 175 -12.81 5.84 -23.35
N VAL A 176 -13.28 6.27 -22.18
CA VAL A 176 -14.20 7.42 -22.06
C VAL A 176 -13.57 8.69 -22.63
N LEU A 177 -12.29 8.95 -22.34
CA LEU A 177 -11.57 10.10 -22.89
C LEU A 177 -11.46 10.03 -24.41
N SER A 178 -11.13 8.86 -24.95
CA SER A 178 -11.05 8.65 -26.40
C SER A 178 -12.41 8.87 -27.07
N GLN A 179 -13.50 8.41 -26.44
CA GLN A 179 -14.85 8.65 -26.93
C GLN A 179 -15.21 10.14 -26.94
N ILE A 180 -14.88 10.88 -25.88
CA ILE A 180 -15.10 12.33 -25.82
C ILE A 180 -14.31 13.07 -26.90
N GLU A 181 -13.05 12.69 -27.13
CA GLU A 181 -12.23 13.28 -28.19
C GLU A 181 -12.82 13.01 -29.57
N HIS A 182 -13.32 11.80 -29.81
CA HIS A 182 -13.98 11.42 -31.05
C HIS A 182 -15.29 12.21 -31.25
N GLU A 183 -16.15 12.27 -30.22
CA GLU A 183 -17.41 13.03 -30.27
C GLU A 183 -17.17 14.52 -30.54
N LYS A 184 -16.19 15.13 -29.87
CA LYS A 184 -15.80 16.53 -30.12
C LYS A 184 -15.38 16.75 -31.57
N LYS A 185 -14.58 15.83 -32.12
CA LYS A 185 -14.14 15.89 -33.53
C LYS A 185 -15.31 15.74 -34.49
N SER A 186 -16.24 14.82 -34.20
CA SER A 186 -17.46 14.61 -34.99
C SER A 186 -18.32 15.87 -35.00
N ILE A 187 -18.58 16.48 -33.84
CA ILE A 187 -19.37 17.72 -33.72
C ILE A 187 -18.76 18.85 -34.56
N LEU A 188 -17.43 19.01 -34.53
CA LEU A 188 -16.75 20.02 -35.36
C LEU A 188 -16.83 19.70 -36.86
N GLN A 189 -16.76 18.42 -37.24
CA GLN A 189 -16.93 18.01 -38.63
C GLN A 189 -18.36 18.25 -39.12
N ASP A 190 -19.37 17.92 -38.32
CA ASP A 190 -20.78 18.15 -38.64
C ASP A 190 -21.08 19.64 -38.74
N ALA A 191 -20.55 20.45 -37.83
CA ALA A 191 -20.66 21.90 -37.88
C ALA A 191 -20.02 22.47 -39.15
N ARG A 192 -18.81 22.02 -39.52
CA ARG A 192 -18.15 22.43 -40.79
C ARG A 192 -19.00 22.06 -42.00
N ALA A 193 -19.45 20.81 -42.07
CA ALA A 193 -20.30 20.35 -43.16
C ALA A 193 -21.57 21.20 -43.28
N HIS A 194 -22.18 21.56 -42.15
CA HIS A 194 -23.36 22.43 -42.14
C HIS A 194 -23.04 23.85 -42.62
N VAL A 195 -21.96 24.47 -42.14
CA VAL A 195 -21.53 25.80 -42.59
C VAL A 195 -21.23 25.79 -44.08
N ASP A 196 -20.46 24.81 -44.57
CA ASP A 196 -20.07 24.74 -45.99
C ASP A 196 -21.26 24.44 -46.90
N THR A 197 -22.21 23.62 -46.46
CA THR A 197 -23.39 23.23 -47.26
C THR A 197 -24.46 24.31 -47.27
N TYR A 198 -24.72 24.97 -46.13
CA TYR A 198 -25.90 25.83 -45.96
C TYR A 198 -25.56 27.30 -45.79
N ILE A 199 -24.47 27.66 -45.10
CA ILE A 199 -24.17 29.07 -44.78
C ILE A 199 -23.29 29.70 -45.86
N ARG A 200 -22.24 29.00 -46.29
CA ARG A 200 -21.26 29.49 -47.26
C ARG A 200 -21.89 29.88 -48.62
N PRO A 201 -22.89 29.15 -49.16
CA PRO A 201 -23.58 29.58 -50.39
C PRO A 201 -24.27 30.94 -50.27
N TYR A 202 -24.91 31.24 -49.13
CA TYR A 202 -25.55 32.54 -48.92
C TYR A 202 -24.53 33.67 -48.78
N LEU A 203 -23.39 33.41 -48.13
CA LEU A 203 -22.30 34.39 -48.06
C LEU A 203 -21.74 34.70 -49.44
N HIS A 204 -21.58 33.68 -50.28
CA HIS A 204 -21.16 33.83 -51.67
C HIS A 204 -22.20 34.65 -52.47
N GLU A 205 -23.49 34.33 -52.35
CA GLU A 205 -24.58 35.06 -53.02
C GLU A 205 -24.60 36.55 -52.65
N VAL A 206 -24.42 36.88 -51.37
CA VAL A 206 -24.34 38.27 -50.90
C VAL A 206 -23.10 38.96 -51.47
N ALA A 207 -21.95 38.29 -51.45
CA ALA A 207 -20.69 38.83 -51.97
C ALA A 207 -20.76 39.12 -53.48
N GLU A 208 -21.39 38.25 -54.27
CA GLU A 208 -21.60 38.43 -55.71
C GLU A 208 -22.56 39.59 -56.00
N ARG A 209 -23.68 39.68 -55.27
CA ARG A 209 -24.68 40.74 -55.50
C ARG A 209 -24.23 42.14 -55.07
N THR A 210 -23.20 42.25 -54.25
CA THR A 210 -22.65 43.54 -53.77
C THR A 210 -21.26 43.83 -54.32
N GLU A 211 -21.01 43.41 -55.56
CA GLU A 211 -19.74 43.56 -56.27
C GLU A 211 -19.14 44.98 -56.26
N ASN A 212 -19.97 46.03 -56.17
CA ASN A 212 -19.52 47.43 -56.20
C ASN A 212 -19.33 48.08 -54.82
N ASP A 213 -19.69 47.40 -53.72
CA ASP A 213 -19.57 47.95 -52.36
C ASP A 213 -18.38 47.34 -51.62
N SER A 214 -17.26 48.07 -51.62
CA SER A 214 -16.01 47.66 -50.96
C SER A 214 -16.16 47.39 -49.46
N ILE A 215 -17.11 48.05 -48.78
CA ILE A 215 -17.34 47.91 -47.33
C ILE A 215 -18.06 46.58 -47.06
N VAL A 216 -19.10 46.28 -47.85
CA VAL A 216 -19.86 45.03 -47.71
C VAL A 216 -18.96 43.83 -48.01
N ARG A 217 -18.16 43.89 -49.08
CA ARG A 217 -17.22 42.81 -49.42
C ARG A 217 -16.20 42.55 -48.30
N SER A 218 -15.63 43.62 -47.72
CA SER A 218 -14.72 43.51 -46.56
C SER A 218 -15.41 42.87 -45.34
N ARG A 219 -16.69 43.20 -45.08
CA ARG A 219 -17.46 42.60 -43.98
C ARG A 219 -17.74 41.11 -44.21
N VAL A 220 -18.11 40.71 -45.43
CA VAL A 220 -18.34 39.29 -45.75
C VAL A 220 -17.05 38.49 -45.59
N GLN A 221 -15.92 39.02 -46.08
CA GLN A 221 -14.61 38.37 -45.94
C GLN A 221 -14.18 38.22 -44.47
N GLN A 222 -14.46 39.22 -43.63
CA GLN A 222 -14.24 39.13 -42.18
C GLN A 222 -15.16 38.11 -41.51
N LEU A 223 -16.39 37.94 -42.00
CA LEU A 223 -17.34 36.96 -41.49
C LEU A 223 -16.91 35.54 -41.85
N GLU A 224 -16.50 35.30 -43.09
CA GLU A 224 -15.94 34.02 -43.54
C GLU A 224 -14.68 33.66 -42.74
N ALA A 225 -13.74 34.59 -42.60
CA ALA A 225 -12.56 34.39 -41.77
C ALA A 225 -12.90 34.10 -40.29
N SER A 226 -13.98 34.71 -39.77
CA SER A 226 -14.47 34.44 -38.42
C SER A 226 -15.11 33.06 -38.29
N LEU A 227 -15.91 32.62 -39.27
CA LEU A 227 -16.48 31.27 -39.35
C LEU A 227 -15.38 30.21 -39.45
N ASP A 228 -14.40 30.43 -40.32
CA ASP A 228 -13.24 29.54 -40.45
C ASP A 228 -12.43 29.49 -39.14
N SER A 229 -12.26 30.62 -38.44
CA SER A 229 -11.62 30.61 -37.11
C SER A 229 -12.44 29.84 -36.06
N LEU A 230 -13.78 29.95 -36.09
CA LEU A 230 -14.68 29.24 -35.18
C LEU A 230 -14.60 27.72 -35.38
N LEU A 231 -14.44 27.28 -36.62
CA LEU A 231 -14.42 25.87 -37.00
C LEU A 231 -13.01 25.25 -36.93
N ASN A 232 -11.95 26.04 -37.03
CA ASN A 232 -10.55 25.56 -37.06
C ASN A 232 -9.81 25.64 -35.73
N GLN A 233 -10.31 26.35 -34.72
CA GLN A 233 -9.63 26.49 -33.43
C GLN A 233 -10.24 25.64 -32.32
N ASP A 234 -9.37 25.15 -31.45
CA ASP A 234 -9.71 24.85 -30.07
C ASP A 234 -10.01 26.19 -29.34
N ASN A 235 -11.21 26.73 -29.58
CA ASN A 235 -11.68 28.04 -29.12
C ASN A 235 -11.77 28.20 -27.60
N ARG A 236 -11.28 27.24 -26.80
CA ARG A 236 -11.32 27.26 -25.34
C ARG A 236 -10.73 28.55 -24.76
N ARG A 237 -9.55 28.98 -25.23
CA ARG A 237 -8.91 30.22 -24.75
C ARG A 237 -9.64 31.48 -25.21
N LEU A 238 -10.15 31.52 -26.44
CA LEU A 238 -10.88 32.69 -26.96
C LEU A 238 -12.25 32.84 -26.30
N VAL A 239 -12.95 31.73 -26.03
CA VAL A 239 -14.20 31.69 -25.27
C VAL A 239 -13.97 32.10 -23.82
N GLU A 240 -12.88 31.64 -23.19
CA GLU A 240 -12.50 32.05 -21.83
C GLU A 240 -12.17 33.56 -21.75
N ILE A 241 -11.46 34.10 -22.74
CA ILE A 241 -11.23 35.54 -22.88
C ILE A 241 -12.55 36.28 -23.06
N ALA A 242 -13.45 35.79 -23.92
CA ALA A 242 -14.74 36.41 -24.17
C ALA A 242 -15.63 36.45 -22.92
N HIS A 243 -15.64 35.39 -22.09
CA HIS A 243 -16.38 35.37 -20.82
C HIS A 243 -15.90 36.39 -19.78
N ARG A 244 -14.63 36.82 -19.87
CA ARG A 244 -14.04 37.83 -18.96
C ARG A 244 -14.31 39.26 -19.41
N LEU A 245 -14.85 39.45 -20.62
CA LEU A 245 -15.07 40.75 -21.25
C LEU A 245 -16.58 41.03 -21.37
N SER A 246 -16.96 42.31 -21.35
CA SER A 246 -18.32 42.71 -21.70
C SER A 246 -18.53 42.60 -23.22
N PRO A 247 -19.77 42.51 -23.72
CA PRO A 247 -20.03 42.38 -25.16
C PRO A 247 -19.32 43.45 -26.02
N ARG A 248 -19.28 44.69 -25.54
CA ARG A 248 -18.59 45.80 -26.23
C ARG A 248 -17.07 45.66 -26.19
N GLU A 249 -16.52 45.09 -25.13
CA GLU A 249 -15.09 44.81 -25.01
C GLU A 249 -14.68 43.59 -25.85
N VAL A 250 -15.56 42.59 -26.00
CA VAL A 250 -15.36 41.45 -26.91
C VAL A 250 -15.26 41.95 -28.35
N GLU A 251 -16.20 42.78 -28.79
CA GLU A 251 -16.20 43.40 -30.12
C GLU A 251 -14.92 44.20 -30.37
N ILE A 252 -14.54 45.09 -29.44
CA ILE A 252 -13.30 45.88 -29.54
C ILE A 252 -12.07 44.97 -29.54
N SER A 253 -12.03 43.92 -28.71
CA SER A 253 -10.91 42.97 -28.67
C SER A 253 -10.76 42.19 -29.97
N GLY A 254 -11.86 41.84 -30.64
CA GLY A 254 -11.86 41.21 -31.96
C GLY A 254 -11.26 42.11 -33.04
N LEU A 255 -11.63 43.40 -33.04
CA LEU A 255 -11.07 44.39 -33.99
C LEU A 255 -9.56 44.63 -33.73
N ILE A 256 -9.14 44.67 -32.46
CA ILE A 256 -7.72 44.78 -32.08
C ILE A 256 -6.95 43.55 -32.53
N ARG A 257 -7.51 42.35 -32.34
CA ARG A 257 -6.91 41.08 -32.79
C ARG A 257 -6.69 41.07 -34.30
N ASN A 258 -7.66 41.58 -35.05
CA ASN A 258 -7.61 41.72 -36.51
C ASN A 258 -6.62 42.79 -36.99
N GLY A 259 -5.98 43.52 -36.07
CA GLY A 259 -4.90 44.46 -36.38
C GLY A 259 -5.35 45.90 -36.63
N LEU A 260 -6.63 46.23 -36.37
CA LEU A 260 -7.11 47.59 -36.54
C LEU A 260 -6.51 48.54 -35.49
N THR A 261 -6.18 49.74 -35.94
CA THR A 261 -5.70 50.85 -35.11
C THR A 261 -6.84 51.49 -34.32
N THR A 262 -6.53 52.22 -33.25
CA THR A 262 -7.52 52.94 -32.44
C THR A 262 -8.38 53.90 -33.28
N LYS A 263 -7.79 54.52 -34.30
CA LYS A 263 -8.47 55.42 -35.25
C LYS A 263 -9.41 54.68 -36.21
N GLU A 264 -9.03 53.48 -36.63
CA GLU A 264 -9.90 52.64 -37.46
C GLU A 264 -11.05 52.07 -36.63
N ILE A 265 -10.77 51.63 -35.39
CA ILE A 265 -11.80 51.12 -34.47
C ILE A 265 -12.79 52.23 -34.08
N SER A 266 -12.32 53.45 -33.82
CA SER A 266 -13.18 54.59 -33.47
C SER A 266 -14.15 54.92 -34.62
N SER A 267 -13.62 54.94 -35.84
CA SER A 267 -14.40 55.15 -37.07
C SER A 267 -15.36 53.99 -37.33
N PHE A 268 -14.93 52.74 -37.11
CA PHE A 268 -15.73 51.54 -37.32
C PHE A 268 -16.92 51.43 -36.36
N LEU A 269 -16.71 51.83 -35.10
CA LEU A 269 -17.69 51.73 -34.03
C LEU A 269 -18.46 53.03 -33.74
N ASN A 270 -18.18 54.09 -34.51
CA ASN A 270 -18.72 55.44 -34.37
C ASN A 270 -18.62 56.00 -32.94
N ILE A 271 -17.45 55.87 -32.32
CA ILE A 271 -17.14 56.35 -30.97
C ILE A 271 -15.82 57.14 -30.98
N SER A 272 -15.56 57.95 -29.95
CA SER A 272 -14.30 58.70 -29.88
C SER A 272 -13.09 57.79 -29.72
N GLU A 273 -11.92 58.18 -30.26
CA GLU A 273 -10.64 57.47 -30.05
C GLU A 273 -10.32 57.31 -28.56
N THR A 274 -10.61 58.35 -27.76
CA THR A 274 -10.47 58.33 -26.29
C THR A 274 -11.32 57.24 -25.63
N THR A 275 -12.52 56.97 -26.17
CA THR A 275 -13.40 55.90 -25.71
C THR A 275 -12.81 54.53 -26.04
N VAL A 276 -12.24 54.37 -27.24
CA VAL A 276 -11.56 53.12 -27.64
C VAL A 276 -10.36 52.85 -26.73
N GLU A 277 -9.56 53.86 -26.38
CA GLU A 277 -8.43 53.65 -25.47
C GLU A 277 -8.85 53.29 -24.05
N ARG A 278 -9.96 53.86 -23.57
CA ARG A 278 -10.54 53.46 -22.28
C ARG A 278 -10.96 51.97 -22.31
N HIS A 279 -11.56 51.51 -23.40
CA HIS A 279 -11.89 50.10 -23.57
C HIS A 279 -10.63 49.22 -23.65
N ARG A 280 -9.58 49.64 -24.39
CA ARG A 280 -8.29 48.93 -24.47
C ARG A 280 -7.64 48.75 -23.09
N ASN A 281 -7.64 49.79 -22.26
CA ASN A 281 -7.14 49.73 -20.89
C ASN A 281 -7.99 48.82 -20.00
N THR A 282 -9.31 48.84 -20.18
CA THR A 282 -10.22 47.98 -19.42
C THR A 282 -10.05 46.51 -19.80
N ILE A 283 -9.88 46.21 -21.09
CA ILE A 283 -9.56 44.88 -21.61
C ILE A 283 -8.24 44.40 -21.02
N ARG A 284 -7.17 45.22 -21.06
CA ARG A 284 -5.88 44.88 -20.44
C ARG A 284 -6.04 44.54 -18.95
N ARG A 285 -6.84 45.32 -18.21
CA ARG A 285 -7.10 45.08 -16.78
C ARG A 285 -7.83 43.75 -16.57
N LYS A 286 -8.89 43.48 -17.33
CA LYS A 286 -9.70 42.26 -17.22
C LYS A 286 -8.96 41.00 -17.66
N LEU A 287 -7.95 41.14 -18.51
CA LEU A 287 -7.04 40.07 -18.93
C LEU A 287 -5.75 40.00 -18.08
N ASN A 288 -5.68 40.77 -16.98
CA ASN A 288 -4.53 40.82 -16.07
C ASN A 288 -3.18 41.21 -16.74
N LEU A 289 -3.23 42.02 -17.79
CA LEU A 289 -2.05 42.45 -18.56
C LEU A 289 -1.41 43.74 -18.05
N ASN A 290 -1.99 44.39 -17.03
CA ASN A 290 -1.56 45.71 -16.55
C ASN A 290 -0.13 45.73 -15.99
N ASN A 291 0.34 44.61 -15.42
CA ASN A 291 1.69 44.49 -14.83
C ASN A 291 2.68 43.75 -15.74
N SER A 292 2.32 43.54 -17.01
CA SER A 292 3.12 42.81 -17.97
C SER A 292 3.46 43.70 -19.17
N ASN A 293 4.70 43.65 -19.65
CA ASN A 293 5.14 44.39 -20.84
C ASN A 293 4.68 43.69 -22.15
N ILE A 294 3.51 43.07 -22.12
CA ILE A 294 2.94 42.28 -23.22
C ILE A 294 1.99 43.19 -24.00
N ASN A 295 2.18 43.22 -25.32
CA ASN A 295 1.29 43.94 -26.23
C ASN A 295 -0.07 43.23 -26.32
N LEU A 296 -1.16 43.99 -26.18
CA LEU A 296 -2.52 43.45 -26.25
C LEU A 296 -2.81 42.76 -27.60
N THR A 297 -2.30 43.28 -28.72
CA THR A 297 -2.50 42.66 -30.04
C THR A 297 -1.78 41.32 -30.13
N SER A 298 -0.52 41.27 -29.68
CA SER A 298 0.28 40.03 -29.63
C SER A 298 -0.35 39.01 -28.69
N TYR A 299 -0.85 39.44 -27.52
CA TYR A 299 -1.54 38.57 -26.57
C TYR A 299 -2.80 37.93 -27.18
N LEU A 300 -3.67 38.76 -27.78
CA LEU A 300 -4.91 38.31 -28.41
C LEU A 300 -4.67 37.43 -29.65
N ARG A 301 -3.56 37.63 -30.36
CA ARG A 301 -3.11 36.74 -31.45
C ARG A 301 -2.45 35.45 -30.95
N SER A 302 -1.78 35.49 -29.80
CA SER A 302 -1.16 34.29 -29.19
C SER A 302 -2.16 33.36 -28.51
N ALA A 303 -3.39 33.81 -28.29
CA ALA A 303 -4.51 32.98 -27.85
C ALA A 303 -5.07 32.08 -28.98
N GLN A 304 -4.26 31.83 -30.03
CA GLN A 304 -4.59 31.05 -31.21
C GLN A 304 -4.43 29.54 -30.99
#